data_AF-A0A9E1N7V0-F1
#
_entry.id   AF-A0A9E1N7V0-F1
#
_cell.length_a   1.000
_cell.length_b   1.000
_cell.length_c   1.000
_cell.angle_alpha   90.00
_cell.angle_beta   90.00
_cell.angle_gamma   90.00
#
_symmetry.space_group_name_H-M   'P 1'
#
loop_
_entity.id
_entity.type
_entity.pdbx_description
1 polymer ?
#
loop_
_entity_poly.entity_id
_entity_poly.type
_entity_poly.pdbx_seq_one_letter_code
_entity_poly.pdbx_strand_id
1 'polypeptide(L)'
;MKEQVFKNLMNPLSKDQSGFTLLELILSLAIVAIIVALGLGGVRLGISARDVGEQKVDTYQRLRIISEQLKQKLQSTYPVFISQKDGAPAALGTTSLKKTLAFEGTSDSIRFVTFATPMTASDPANLTHEVQFYIGEHPETGKSGVILMERDISDGYIFSKVDPRSDTTQYFVLAENVAQMKFRYYQMKKLPPQEVEGPDKSAIQYSGSWVNQVLTDPFELNDDKSKENDSPLLAFEKANKISLPRAVEITIGVFPPPKPGEEEQADELEPIFSPPIIVLLNSGIEFAKPSVETEENNEKA
;
A
#
# COMPACT_ATOMS: atom_id res chain seq x y z
N MET A 1 79.00 -25.85 74.75
CA MET A 1 78.23 -24.60 74.55
C MET A 1 78.31 -24.18 73.09
N LYS A 2 77.46 -24.75 72.22
CA LYS A 2 77.08 -24.34 70.85
C LYS A 2 76.33 -25.52 70.18
N GLU A 3 75.22 -25.92 70.78
CA GLU A 3 74.42 -27.07 70.31
C GLU A 3 72.96 -26.69 70.01
N GLN A 4 72.71 -25.44 69.62
CA GLN A 4 71.33 -24.92 69.57
C GLN A 4 71.02 -23.98 68.41
N VAL A 5 71.80 -24.01 67.31
CA VAL A 5 71.56 -23.11 66.16
C VAL A 5 71.33 -23.83 64.83
N PHE A 6 71.42 -25.16 64.76
CA PHE A 6 71.22 -25.90 63.50
C PHE A 6 70.02 -26.86 63.52
N LYS A 7 68.94 -26.46 64.19
CA LYS A 7 67.62 -27.10 64.10
C LYS A 7 66.60 -26.02 63.73
N ASN A 8 66.54 -25.63 62.45
CA ASN A 8 65.38 -24.94 61.83
C ASN A 8 65.62 -24.55 60.37
N LEU A 9 66.15 -25.45 59.52
CA LEU A 9 66.25 -25.16 58.08
C LEU A 9 66.03 -26.37 57.16
N MET A 10 65.29 -27.36 57.65
CA MET A 10 64.71 -28.40 56.82
C MET A 10 63.29 -28.67 57.32
N ASN A 11 62.37 -27.76 56.98
CA ASN A 11 61.03 -28.22 56.69
C ASN A 11 61.18 -29.12 55.46
N PRO A 12 60.87 -30.43 55.51
CA PRO A 12 60.37 -31.03 54.29
C PRO A 12 59.14 -30.19 53.95
N LEU A 13 59.17 -29.47 52.82
CA LEU A 13 57.94 -29.21 52.10
C LEU A 13 57.33 -30.60 51.91
N SER A 14 56.45 -31.00 52.83
CA SER A 14 55.53 -32.11 52.61
C SER A 14 54.74 -31.67 51.40
N LYS A 15 55.22 -32.12 50.25
CA LYS A 15 54.52 -32.08 48.99
C LYS A 15 53.29 -32.93 49.26
N ASP A 16 52.20 -32.28 49.64
CA ASP A 16 50.87 -32.87 49.64
C ASP A 16 50.64 -33.35 48.20
N GLN A 17 51.00 -34.60 47.94
CA GLN A 17 50.54 -35.33 46.78
C GLN A 17 49.13 -35.80 47.12
N SER A 18 48.21 -34.85 47.31
CA SER A 18 46.79 -35.14 47.27
C SER A 18 46.47 -35.54 45.83
N GLY A 19 46.37 -36.85 45.58
CA GLY A 19 45.84 -37.35 44.32
C GLY A 19 44.42 -36.82 44.13
N PHE A 20 44.03 -36.57 42.87
CA PHE A 20 42.67 -36.18 42.53
C PHE A 20 41.69 -37.22 43.08
N THR A 21 40.69 -36.78 43.85
CA THR A 21 39.65 -37.71 44.30
C THR A 21 38.75 -38.06 43.11
N LEU A 22 38.25 -39.30 43.06
CA LEU A 22 37.29 -39.71 42.03
C LEU A 22 36.07 -38.79 41.98
N LEU A 23 35.63 -38.32 43.16
CA LEU A 23 34.52 -37.38 43.31
C LEU A 23 34.80 -36.04 42.60
N GLU A 24 36.00 -35.49 42.77
CA GLU A 24 36.41 -34.20 42.21
C GLU A 24 36.55 -34.26 40.68
N LEU A 25 36.98 -35.41 40.15
CA LEU A 25 37.00 -35.68 38.71
C LEU A 25 35.58 -35.76 38.13
N ILE A 26 34.68 -36.50 38.78
CA ILE A 26 33.28 -36.64 38.34
C ILE A 26 32.55 -35.29 38.42
N LEU A 27 32.77 -34.52 39.50
CA LEU A 27 32.19 -33.20 39.68
C LEU A 27 32.67 -32.23 38.60
N SER A 28 33.98 -32.22 38.31
CA SER A 28 34.55 -31.37 37.25
C SER A 28 33.96 -31.72 35.89
N LEU A 29 33.85 -33.02 35.55
CA LEU A 29 33.27 -33.47 34.30
C LEU A 29 31.77 -33.10 34.20
N ALA A 30 31.02 -33.23 35.29
CA ALA A 30 29.62 -32.85 35.34
C ALA A 30 29.42 -31.35 35.10
N ILE A 31 30.25 -30.50 35.73
CA ILE A 31 30.19 -29.04 35.52
C ILE A 31 30.52 -28.70 34.06
N VAL A 32 31.55 -29.31 33.48
CA VAL A 32 31.89 -29.11 32.06
C VAL A 32 30.73 -29.53 31.15
N ALA A 33 30.12 -30.69 31.41
CA ALA A 33 28.97 -31.16 30.64
C ALA A 33 27.78 -30.18 30.72
N ILE A 34 27.48 -29.64 31.91
CA ILE A 34 26.44 -28.63 32.10
C ILE A 34 26.76 -27.35 31.34
N ILE A 35 28.00 -26.85 31.42
CA ILE A 35 28.43 -25.64 30.69
C ILE A 35 28.27 -25.84 29.18
N VAL A 36 28.71 -26.98 28.65
CA VAL A 36 28.56 -27.30 27.22
C VAL A 36 27.08 -27.40 26.85
N ALA A 37 26.25 -28.05 27.66
CA ALA A 37 24.82 -28.16 27.40
C ALA A 37 24.13 -26.79 27.39
N LEU A 38 24.44 -25.90 28.34
CA LEU A 38 23.92 -24.54 28.38
C LEU A 38 24.42 -23.71 27.20
N GLY A 39 25.70 -23.85 26.83
CA GLY A 39 26.28 -23.18 25.67
C GLY A 39 25.59 -23.58 24.36
N LEU A 40 25.41 -24.88 24.13
CA LEU A 40 24.69 -25.41 22.97
C LEU A 40 23.20 -25.01 22.97
N GLY A 41 22.57 -25.01 24.15
CA GLY A 41 21.20 -24.54 24.33
C GLY A 41 21.04 -23.06 23.96
N GLY A 42 21.95 -22.20 24.41
CA GLY A 42 21.98 -20.78 24.07
C GLY A 42 22.19 -20.53 22.58
N VAL A 43 23.10 -21.28 21.94
CA VAL A 43 23.33 -21.19 20.49
C VAL A 43 22.06 -21.57 19.71
N ARG A 44 21.40 -22.69 20.07
CA ARG A 44 20.17 -23.14 19.40
C ARG A 44 19.04 -22.12 19.55
N LEU A 45 18.90 -21.53 20.74
CA LEU A 45 17.91 -20.49 21.00
C LEU A 45 18.20 -19.23 20.17
N GLY A 46 19.47 -18.82 20.11
CA GLY A 46 19.90 -17.66 19.33
C GLY A 46 19.62 -17.82 17.84
N ILE A 47 19.91 -19.01 17.28
CA ILE A 47 19.59 -19.33 15.88
C ILE A 47 18.07 -19.27 15.65
N SER A 48 17.29 -19.96 16.49
CA SER A 48 15.83 -20.01 16.33
C SER A 48 15.18 -18.63 16.44
N ALA A 49 15.65 -17.80 17.39
CA ALA A 49 15.16 -16.44 17.56
C ALA A 49 15.49 -15.54 16.37
N ARG A 50 16.68 -15.72 15.77
CA ARG A 50 17.09 -15.03 14.57
C ARG A 50 16.22 -15.42 13.38
N ASP A 51 16.01 -16.72 13.15
CA ASP A 51 15.26 -17.22 11.99
C ASP A 51 13.81 -16.72 12.00
N VAL A 52 13.14 -16.76 13.16
CA VAL A 52 11.78 -16.20 13.32
C VAL A 52 11.78 -14.68 13.10
N GLY A 53 12.81 -14.00 13.57
CA GLY A 53 12.98 -12.56 13.32
C GLY A 53 13.14 -12.23 11.84
N GLU A 54 14.00 -12.95 11.13
CA GLU A 54 14.24 -12.78 9.69
C GLU A 54 12.97 -13.02 8.87
N GLN A 55 12.22 -14.09 9.17
CA GLN A 55 10.94 -14.40 8.52
C GLN A 55 9.91 -13.29 8.70
N LYS A 56 9.80 -12.74 9.91
CA LYS A 56 8.89 -11.63 10.21
C LYS A 56 9.29 -10.37 9.45
N VAL A 57 10.59 -10.06 9.43
CA VAL A 57 11.12 -8.90 8.70
C VAL A 57 10.84 -9.02 7.21
N ASP A 58 11.09 -10.19 6.60
CA ASP A 58 10.79 -10.44 5.17
C ASP A 58 9.30 -10.20 4.87
N THR A 59 8.42 -10.73 5.71
CA THR A 59 6.96 -10.57 5.53
C THR A 59 6.53 -9.10 5.57
N TYR A 60 7.03 -8.30 6.52
CA TYR A 60 6.73 -6.87 6.58
C TYR A 60 7.38 -6.07 5.44
N GLN A 61 8.55 -6.47 4.97
CA GLN A 61 9.17 -5.85 3.81
C GLN A 61 8.32 -6.04 2.55
N ARG A 62 7.79 -7.24 2.33
CA ARG A 62 6.84 -7.52 1.24
C ARG A 62 5.59 -6.64 1.34
N LEU A 63 4.93 -6.62 2.50
CA LEU A 63 3.76 -5.76 2.77
C LEU A 63 4.05 -4.28 2.46
N ARG A 64 5.22 -3.80 2.87
CA ARG A 64 5.66 -2.42 2.62
C ARG A 64 5.83 -2.14 1.12
N ILE A 65 6.49 -3.02 0.38
CA ILE A 65 6.73 -2.83 -1.06
C ILE A 65 5.40 -2.73 -1.81
N ILE A 66 4.46 -3.65 -1.55
CA ILE A 66 3.13 -3.65 -2.19
C ILE A 66 2.38 -2.36 -1.85
N SER A 67 2.41 -1.97 -0.58
CA SER A 67 1.74 -0.77 -0.08
C SER A 67 2.28 0.51 -0.73
N GLU A 68 3.60 0.63 -0.89
CA GLU A 68 4.21 1.81 -1.53
C GLU A 68 3.92 1.86 -3.03
N GLN A 69 3.92 0.72 -3.74
CA GLN A 69 3.54 0.69 -5.16
C GLN A 69 2.10 1.17 -5.38
N LEU A 70 1.18 0.66 -4.56
CA LEU A 70 -0.23 1.05 -4.58
C LEU A 70 -0.41 2.53 -4.21
N LYS A 71 0.24 2.97 -3.13
CA LYS A 71 0.22 4.37 -2.69
C LYS A 71 0.75 5.32 -3.76
N GLN A 72 1.90 5.02 -4.36
CA GLN A 72 2.50 5.86 -5.40
C GLN A 72 1.56 6.03 -6.59
N LYS A 73 0.99 4.93 -7.10
CA LYS A 73 0.03 4.99 -8.21
C LYS A 73 -1.22 5.77 -7.84
N LEU A 74 -1.76 5.56 -6.63
CA LEU A 74 -2.94 6.27 -6.13
C LEU A 74 -2.71 7.77 -5.95
N GLN A 75 -1.56 8.17 -5.42
CA GLN A 75 -1.20 9.59 -5.26
C GLN A 75 -1.09 10.32 -6.61
N SER A 76 -0.72 9.59 -7.66
CA SER A 76 -0.68 10.10 -9.04
C SER A 76 -1.98 9.88 -9.82
N THR A 77 -3.07 9.53 -9.15
CA THR A 77 -4.41 9.44 -9.76
C THR A 77 -4.88 10.84 -10.15
N TYR A 78 -5.53 10.93 -11.30
CA TYR A 78 -6.18 12.16 -11.73
C TYR A 78 -7.59 11.86 -12.25
N PRO A 79 -8.58 12.74 -12.02
CA PRO A 79 -9.92 12.54 -12.53
C PRO A 79 -9.94 12.71 -14.04
N VAL A 80 -9.99 11.59 -14.76
CA VAL A 80 -10.17 11.55 -16.21
C VAL A 80 -11.63 11.26 -16.51
N PHE A 81 -12.24 12.06 -17.39
CA PHE A 81 -13.63 11.88 -17.82
C PHE A 81 -13.68 11.38 -19.26
N ILE A 82 -14.32 10.24 -19.46
CA ILE A 82 -14.41 9.57 -20.75
C ILE A 82 -15.82 9.64 -21.30
N SER A 83 -15.94 9.77 -22.62
CA SER A 83 -17.23 9.70 -23.31
C SER A 83 -17.75 8.27 -23.28
N GLN A 84 -19.06 8.07 -23.12
CA GLN A 84 -19.67 6.75 -23.27
C GLN A 84 -20.41 6.65 -24.62
N LYS A 85 -20.27 5.52 -25.31
CA LYS A 85 -21.07 5.17 -26.50
C LYS A 85 -21.77 3.83 -26.21
N ASP A 86 -23.10 3.85 -26.14
CA ASP A 86 -23.95 2.66 -25.99
C ASP A 86 -23.57 1.75 -24.80
N GLY A 87 -23.37 2.32 -23.61
CA GLY A 87 -23.08 1.54 -22.40
C GLY A 87 -21.62 1.10 -22.25
N ALA A 88 -20.80 1.24 -23.29
CA ALA A 88 -19.36 1.00 -23.25
C ALA A 88 -18.58 2.32 -23.21
N PRO A 89 -17.48 2.40 -22.45
CA PRO A 89 -16.59 3.55 -22.52
C PRO A 89 -16.02 3.69 -23.94
N ALA A 90 -16.18 4.88 -24.52
CA ALA A 90 -15.82 5.19 -25.89
C ALA A 90 -14.42 5.81 -25.97
N ALA A 91 -13.80 5.66 -27.13
CA ALA A 91 -12.48 6.20 -27.38
C ALA A 91 -12.40 7.72 -27.17
N LEU A 92 -11.23 8.20 -26.76
CA LEU A 92 -10.91 9.63 -26.66
C LEU A 92 -11.22 10.32 -28.01
N GLY A 93 -12.03 11.39 -27.98
CA GLY A 93 -12.45 12.13 -29.19
C GLY A 93 -13.83 11.79 -29.73
N THR A 94 -14.56 10.86 -29.12
CA THR A 94 -15.98 10.62 -29.47
C THR A 94 -16.88 11.68 -28.80
N THR A 95 -17.61 12.48 -29.58
CA THR A 95 -18.49 13.57 -29.12
C THR A 95 -19.83 13.03 -28.57
N SER A 96 -19.78 12.19 -27.54
CA SER A 96 -20.96 11.89 -26.72
C SER A 96 -21.12 12.97 -25.65
N LEU A 97 -22.35 13.43 -25.44
CA LEU A 97 -22.68 14.35 -24.35
C LEU A 97 -22.56 13.68 -22.98
N LYS A 98 -22.64 12.35 -22.91
CA LYS A 98 -22.54 11.59 -21.67
C LYS A 98 -21.09 11.24 -21.34
N LYS A 99 -20.64 11.70 -20.18
CA LYS A 99 -19.31 11.51 -19.61
C LYS A 99 -19.39 10.64 -18.36
N THR A 100 -18.35 9.83 -18.14
CA THR A 100 -18.19 9.03 -16.93
C THR A 100 -16.78 9.21 -16.39
N LEU A 101 -16.61 9.14 -15.07
CA LEU A 101 -15.31 9.18 -14.43
C LEU A 101 -14.57 7.85 -14.66
N ALA A 102 -13.34 7.90 -15.15
CA ALA A 102 -12.43 6.77 -15.27
C ALA A 102 -11.78 6.42 -13.92
N PHE A 103 -12.65 6.12 -12.94
CA PHE A 103 -12.30 5.64 -11.61
C PHE A 103 -13.42 4.73 -11.13
N GLU A 104 -13.08 3.49 -10.84
CA GLU A 104 -13.99 2.47 -10.32
C GLU A 104 -13.33 1.76 -9.16
N GLY A 105 -14.09 1.49 -8.10
CA GLY A 105 -13.58 0.87 -6.90
C GLY A 105 -14.61 -0.04 -6.27
N THR A 106 -14.20 -1.23 -5.86
CA THR A 106 -14.96 -2.17 -5.06
C THR A 106 -14.16 -2.51 -3.80
N SER A 107 -14.72 -3.31 -2.90
CA SER A 107 -13.98 -3.72 -1.70
C SER A 107 -12.72 -4.51 -2.02
N ASP A 108 -12.61 -5.13 -3.20
CA ASP A 108 -11.55 -6.10 -3.54
C ASP A 108 -10.71 -5.66 -4.75
N SER A 109 -11.10 -4.59 -5.43
CA SER A 109 -10.41 -4.09 -6.60
C SER A 109 -10.56 -2.58 -6.76
N ILE A 110 -9.56 -1.97 -7.40
CA ILE A 110 -9.57 -0.56 -7.72
C ILE A 110 -8.97 -0.35 -9.11
N ARG A 111 -9.65 0.40 -9.96
CA ARG A 111 -9.30 0.69 -11.35
C ARG A 111 -9.34 2.19 -11.58
N PHE A 112 -8.27 2.77 -12.11
CA PHE A 112 -8.16 4.23 -12.28
C PHE A 112 -7.10 4.59 -13.31
N VAL A 113 -7.11 5.85 -13.75
CA VAL A 113 -6.04 6.41 -14.58
C VAL A 113 -5.01 7.12 -13.71
N THR A 114 -3.73 6.88 -13.96
CA THR A 114 -2.62 7.46 -13.21
C THR A 114 -1.56 8.05 -14.13
N PHE A 115 -0.83 9.03 -13.60
CA PHE A 115 0.35 9.63 -14.22
C PHE A 115 1.67 9.14 -13.60
N ALA A 116 1.62 8.14 -12.70
CA ALA A 116 2.81 7.50 -12.18
C ALA A 116 3.62 6.86 -13.33
N THR A 117 4.90 6.61 -13.13
CA THR A 117 5.68 5.84 -14.12
C THR A 117 5.15 4.39 -14.16
N PRO A 118 4.82 3.83 -15.34
CA PRO A 118 4.53 2.41 -15.49
C PRO A 118 5.73 1.54 -15.09
N MET A 119 5.50 0.31 -14.63
CA MET A 119 6.58 -0.60 -14.22
C MET A 119 7.49 -0.98 -15.39
N THR A 120 6.97 -1.01 -16.61
CA THR A 120 7.70 -1.39 -17.84
C THR A 120 8.03 -0.23 -18.77
N ALA A 121 7.72 1.02 -18.38
CA ALA A 121 7.94 2.16 -19.27
C ALA A 121 9.43 2.42 -19.50
N SER A 122 9.88 2.13 -20.72
CA SER A 122 11.16 2.61 -21.28
C SER A 122 11.05 4.02 -21.86
N ASP A 123 9.84 4.46 -22.21
CA ASP A 123 9.56 5.74 -22.88
C ASP A 123 8.84 6.73 -21.93
N PRO A 124 9.48 7.87 -21.57
CA PRO A 124 8.87 8.92 -20.76
C PRO A 124 7.67 9.63 -21.43
N ALA A 125 7.40 9.41 -22.71
CA ALA A 125 6.34 10.11 -23.43
C ALA A 125 4.92 9.67 -23.05
N ASN A 126 4.72 8.42 -22.60
CA ASN A 126 3.42 7.84 -22.28
C ASN A 126 3.28 7.56 -20.77
N LEU A 127 3.24 8.62 -19.96
CA LEU A 127 3.08 8.51 -18.49
C LEU A 127 1.63 8.25 -18.07
N THR A 128 0.66 8.58 -18.92
CA THR A 128 -0.76 8.39 -18.61
C THR A 128 -1.17 6.98 -19.00
N HIS A 129 -1.58 6.18 -18.03
CA HIS A 129 -1.99 4.80 -18.26
C HIS A 129 -3.09 4.40 -17.30
N GLU A 130 -3.83 3.36 -17.68
CA GLU A 130 -4.84 2.75 -16.84
C GLU A 130 -4.18 1.70 -15.94
N VAL A 131 -4.60 1.67 -14.68
CA VAL A 131 -4.15 0.65 -13.73
C VAL A 131 -5.33 -0.02 -13.04
N GLN A 132 -5.18 -1.30 -12.74
CA GLN A 132 -6.12 -2.03 -11.90
C GLN A 132 -5.37 -2.90 -10.90
N PHE A 133 -5.74 -2.79 -9.62
CA PHE A 133 -5.28 -3.69 -8.57
C PHE A 133 -6.42 -4.60 -8.14
N TYR A 134 -6.14 -5.89 -8.01
CA TYR A 134 -7.10 -6.89 -7.56
C TYR A 134 -6.38 -8.14 -7.05
N ILE A 135 -7.08 -9.00 -6.31
CA ILE A 135 -6.59 -10.35 -6.01
C ILE A 135 -7.06 -11.29 -7.11
N GLY A 136 -6.15 -12.05 -7.70
CA GLY A 136 -6.47 -13.00 -8.76
C GLY A 136 -5.27 -13.77 -9.27
N GLU A 137 -5.42 -14.39 -10.43
CA GLU A 137 -4.37 -15.13 -11.11
C GLU A 137 -3.77 -14.30 -12.24
N HIS A 138 -2.45 -14.33 -12.36
CA HIS A 138 -1.75 -13.75 -13.48
C HIS A 138 -2.10 -14.51 -14.78
N PRO A 139 -2.55 -13.83 -15.85
CA PRO A 139 -3.12 -14.50 -17.02
C PRO A 139 -2.14 -15.40 -17.78
N GLU A 140 -0.85 -15.08 -17.78
CA GLU A 140 0.18 -15.89 -18.47
C GLU A 140 0.83 -16.95 -17.57
N THR A 141 1.19 -16.60 -16.33
CA THR A 141 1.97 -17.47 -15.43
C THR A 141 1.10 -18.35 -14.53
N GLY A 142 -0.19 -18.03 -14.39
CA GLY A 142 -1.13 -18.71 -13.47
C GLY A 142 -0.85 -18.45 -11.99
N LYS A 143 0.11 -17.59 -11.66
CA LYS A 143 0.45 -17.28 -10.27
C LYS A 143 -0.67 -16.48 -9.60
N SER A 144 -1.11 -16.92 -8.43
CA SER A 144 -2.13 -16.25 -7.62
C SER A 144 -1.54 -15.21 -6.68
N GLY A 145 -2.25 -14.09 -6.50
CA GLY A 145 -1.86 -13.07 -5.55
C GLY A 145 -2.45 -11.69 -5.81
N VAL A 146 -1.76 -10.64 -5.36
CA VAL A 146 -2.10 -9.26 -5.75
C VAL A 146 -1.58 -9.01 -7.15
N ILE A 147 -2.51 -8.77 -8.07
CA ILE A 147 -2.22 -8.46 -9.46
C ILE A 147 -2.34 -6.96 -9.67
N LEU A 148 -1.30 -6.38 -10.28
CA LEU A 148 -1.34 -5.08 -10.90
C LEU A 148 -1.46 -5.28 -12.41
N MET A 149 -2.53 -4.76 -12.99
CA MET A 149 -2.66 -4.58 -14.43
C MET A 149 -2.27 -3.14 -14.76
N GLU A 150 -1.44 -2.96 -15.78
CA GLU A 150 -1.15 -1.68 -16.40
C GLU A 150 -1.53 -1.75 -17.88
N ARG A 151 -2.23 -0.74 -18.38
CA ARG A 151 -2.63 -0.67 -19.78
C ARG A 151 -2.33 0.69 -20.39
N ASP A 152 -1.65 0.68 -21.53
CA ASP A 152 -1.50 1.86 -22.37
C ASP A 152 -2.86 2.26 -22.94
N ILE A 153 -3.20 3.54 -22.80
CA ILE A 153 -4.45 4.14 -23.24
C ILE A 153 -4.28 5.11 -24.42
N SER A 154 -3.09 5.13 -25.04
CA SER A 154 -2.77 5.97 -26.19
C SER A 154 -3.63 5.64 -27.42
N ASP A 155 -4.18 4.42 -27.48
CA ASP A 155 -5.15 3.98 -28.48
C ASP A 155 -6.56 4.60 -28.29
N GLY A 156 -6.75 5.34 -27.19
CA GLY A 156 -7.99 6.00 -26.81
C GLY A 156 -8.97 5.12 -26.04
N TYR A 157 -8.75 3.80 -25.92
CA TYR A 157 -9.70 2.84 -25.35
C TYR A 157 -9.60 2.71 -23.83
N ILE A 158 -9.88 3.80 -23.12
CA ILE A 158 -9.87 3.86 -21.65
C ILE A 158 -11.06 3.11 -21.07
N PHE A 159 -10.85 2.32 -20.01
CA PHE A 159 -11.88 1.60 -19.24
C PHE A 159 -12.71 0.57 -20.02
N SER A 160 -12.32 0.29 -21.27
CA SER A 160 -12.94 -0.74 -22.11
C SER A 160 -12.67 -2.15 -21.59
N LYS A 161 -13.37 -3.16 -22.17
CA LYS A 161 -13.09 -4.57 -21.88
C LYS A 161 -11.62 -4.86 -22.16
N VAL A 162 -10.91 -5.36 -21.16
CA VAL A 162 -9.49 -5.68 -21.25
C VAL A 162 -9.33 -7.04 -21.93
N ASP A 163 -8.50 -7.11 -22.97
CA ASP A 163 -8.01 -8.37 -23.53
C ASP A 163 -6.67 -8.71 -22.84
N PRO A 164 -6.61 -9.80 -22.05
CA PRO A 164 -5.39 -10.17 -21.35
C PRO A 164 -4.18 -10.47 -22.26
N ARG A 165 -4.40 -10.70 -23.56
CA ARG A 165 -3.35 -11.02 -24.53
C ARG A 165 -2.94 -9.83 -25.41
N SER A 166 -3.42 -8.63 -25.11
CA SER A 166 -3.09 -7.43 -25.88
C SER A 166 -1.69 -6.94 -25.52
N ASP A 167 -0.91 -6.55 -26.53
CA ASP A 167 0.42 -5.96 -26.36
C ASP A 167 0.41 -4.65 -25.54
N THR A 168 -0.74 -3.98 -25.45
CA THR A 168 -0.91 -2.74 -24.68
C THR A 168 -1.19 -2.99 -23.19
N THR A 169 -1.39 -4.25 -22.77
CA THR A 169 -1.74 -4.61 -21.39
C THR A 169 -0.65 -5.48 -20.78
N GLN A 170 -0.18 -5.10 -19.60
CA GLN A 170 0.83 -5.80 -18.84
C GLN A 170 0.28 -6.18 -17.47
N TYR A 171 0.70 -7.33 -16.95
CA TYR A 171 0.29 -7.84 -15.65
C TYR A 171 1.53 -8.11 -14.79
N PHE A 172 1.43 -7.79 -13.51
CA PHE A 172 2.49 -7.99 -12.53
C PHE A 172 1.93 -8.66 -11.29
N VAL A 173 2.60 -9.69 -10.81
CA VAL A 173 2.35 -10.25 -9.48
C VAL A 173 3.13 -9.40 -8.48
N LEU A 174 2.43 -8.55 -7.72
CA LEU A 174 3.06 -7.73 -6.69
C LEU A 174 3.36 -8.53 -5.42
N ALA A 175 2.55 -9.55 -5.15
CA ALA A 175 2.66 -10.39 -3.97
C ALA A 175 2.00 -11.74 -4.20
N GLU A 176 2.66 -12.80 -3.76
CA GLU A 176 2.09 -14.15 -3.65
C GLU A 176 1.58 -14.37 -2.21
N ASN A 177 0.79 -15.42 -1.97
CA ASN A 177 0.30 -15.83 -0.65
C ASN A 177 -0.48 -14.73 0.08
N VAL A 178 -1.35 -14.03 -0.63
CA VAL A 178 -2.14 -12.93 -0.09
C VAL A 178 -3.43 -13.49 0.52
N ALA A 179 -3.65 -13.22 1.79
CA ALA A 179 -4.87 -13.59 2.50
C ALA A 179 -6.03 -12.65 2.16
N GLN A 180 -5.77 -11.34 2.12
CA GLN A 180 -6.77 -10.35 1.73
C GLN A 180 -6.13 -9.05 1.22
N MET A 181 -6.89 -8.33 0.42
CA MET A 181 -6.65 -6.93 0.05
C MET A 181 -8.01 -6.25 0.02
N LYS A 182 -8.19 -5.22 0.86
CA LYS A 182 -9.47 -4.52 1.02
C LYS A 182 -9.32 -3.02 0.80
N PHE A 183 -10.29 -2.45 0.11
CA PHE A 183 -10.37 -1.01 -0.18
C PHE A 183 -11.62 -0.40 0.43
N ARG A 184 -11.47 0.80 0.99
CA ARG A 184 -12.57 1.67 1.39
C ARG A 184 -12.30 3.08 0.88
N TYR A 185 -13.36 3.82 0.60
CA TYR A 185 -13.29 5.08 -0.12
C TYR A 185 -13.97 6.17 0.69
N TYR A 186 -13.29 7.29 0.90
CA TYR A 186 -13.87 8.44 1.57
C TYR A 186 -14.51 9.36 0.54
N GLN A 187 -15.84 9.46 0.57
CA GLN A 187 -16.62 10.35 -0.29
C GLN A 187 -17.10 11.55 0.51
N MET A 188 -17.10 12.73 -0.10
CA MET A 188 -17.73 13.92 0.45
C MET A 188 -18.97 14.28 -0.36
N LYS A 189 -20.01 14.73 0.33
CA LYS A 189 -21.24 15.25 -0.24
C LYS A 189 -21.38 16.70 0.18
N LYS A 190 -21.63 17.57 -0.79
CA LYS A 190 -21.98 18.97 -0.53
C LYS A 190 -23.40 19.02 0.01
N LEU A 191 -23.56 19.55 1.21
CA LEU A 191 -24.88 19.80 1.78
C LEU A 191 -25.41 21.13 1.21
N PRO A 192 -26.73 21.24 0.98
CA PRO A 192 -27.34 22.51 0.63
C PRO A 192 -27.06 23.53 1.74
N PRO A 193 -26.88 24.82 1.40
CA PRO A 193 -26.70 25.85 2.40
C PRO A 193 -27.87 25.83 3.39
N GLN A 194 -27.59 25.68 4.68
CA GLN A 194 -28.59 25.99 5.70
C GLN A 194 -28.69 27.51 5.80
N GLU A 195 -29.90 28.05 5.72
CA GLU A 195 -30.16 29.46 6.03
C GLU A 195 -29.93 29.68 7.53
N VAL A 196 -28.67 29.94 7.90
CA VAL A 196 -28.34 30.39 9.26
C VAL A 196 -28.63 31.88 9.34
N GLU A 197 -29.51 32.30 10.24
CA GLU A 197 -29.73 33.72 10.54
C GLU A 197 -28.47 34.30 11.21
N GLY A 198 -27.70 35.09 10.46
CA GLY A 198 -26.48 35.75 10.91
C GLY A 198 -25.70 36.41 9.77
N PRO A 199 -24.66 37.20 10.04
CA PRO A 199 -23.87 37.90 9.03
C PRO A 199 -23.02 36.97 8.13
N ASP A 200 -22.76 35.72 8.54
CA ASP A 200 -22.04 34.69 7.76
C ASP A 200 -23.01 33.83 6.93
N LYS A 201 -23.76 34.46 6.02
CA LYS A 201 -24.74 33.73 5.21
C LYS A 201 -24.05 32.81 4.20
N SER A 202 -24.39 31.53 4.26
CA SER A 202 -24.00 30.41 3.38
C SER A 202 -22.60 29.78 3.59
N ALA A 203 -22.30 29.30 4.80
CA ALA A 203 -21.24 28.32 4.95
C ALA A 203 -21.63 27.03 4.17
N ILE A 204 -20.94 26.74 3.07
CA ILE A 204 -21.09 25.47 2.38
C ILE A 204 -20.65 24.37 3.35
N GLN A 205 -21.60 23.55 3.79
CA GLN A 205 -21.31 22.44 4.68
C GLN A 205 -21.05 21.18 3.85
N TYR A 206 -20.05 20.39 4.24
CA TYR A 206 -19.74 19.10 3.63
C TYR A 206 -20.00 17.98 4.62
N SER A 207 -20.51 16.85 4.14
CA SER A 207 -20.64 15.61 4.91
C SER A 207 -19.78 14.54 4.26
N GLY A 208 -18.92 13.89 5.04
CA GLY A 208 -18.06 12.81 4.57
C GLY A 208 -18.48 11.46 5.12
N SER A 209 -18.35 10.41 4.31
CA SER A 209 -18.59 9.04 4.73
C SER A 209 -17.66 8.06 4.02
N TRP A 210 -17.19 7.05 4.76
CA TRP A 210 -16.50 5.91 4.17
C TRP A 210 -17.50 4.94 3.52
N VAL A 211 -17.21 4.53 2.29
CA VAL A 211 -17.99 3.56 1.52
C VAL A 211 -17.08 2.45 1.00
N ASN A 212 -17.65 1.30 0.64
CA ASN A 212 -16.88 0.14 0.15
C ASN A 212 -16.89 0.01 -1.37
N GLN A 213 -17.56 0.93 -2.07
CA GLN A 213 -17.67 0.93 -3.52
C GLN A 213 -17.78 2.36 -4.06
N VAL A 214 -17.15 2.58 -5.21
CA VAL A 214 -17.26 3.80 -6.01
C VAL A 214 -17.55 3.36 -7.44
N LEU A 215 -18.77 3.63 -7.89
CA LEU A 215 -19.17 3.52 -9.28
C LEU A 215 -19.79 4.85 -9.67
N THR A 216 -19.41 5.36 -10.85
CA THR A 216 -19.88 6.66 -11.32
C THR A 216 -20.90 6.45 -12.43
N ASP A 217 -22.10 7.00 -12.24
CA ASP A 217 -23.11 7.02 -13.30
C ASP A 217 -22.74 8.05 -14.38
N PRO A 218 -23.03 7.77 -15.66
CA PRO A 218 -22.81 8.73 -16.73
C PRO A 218 -23.63 10.01 -16.53
N PHE A 219 -23.00 11.17 -16.71
CA PHE A 219 -23.63 12.50 -16.61
C PHE A 219 -23.50 13.28 -17.91
N GLU A 220 -24.45 14.18 -18.17
CA GLU A 220 -24.42 15.03 -19.36
C GLU A 220 -23.59 16.29 -19.12
N LEU A 221 -22.66 16.57 -20.03
CA LEU A 221 -21.93 17.83 -20.05
C LEU A 221 -22.71 18.83 -20.92
N ASN A 222 -23.30 19.86 -20.30
CA ASN A 222 -23.98 20.93 -21.04
C ASN A 222 -22.94 21.78 -21.76
N ASP A 223 -22.84 21.61 -23.08
CA ASP A 223 -21.91 22.33 -23.96
C ASP A 223 -22.46 23.72 -24.39
N ASP A 224 -23.46 24.24 -23.66
CA ASP A 224 -24.11 25.51 -24.00
C ASP A 224 -23.15 26.67 -23.69
N LYS A 225 -22.39 27.05 -24.72
CA LYS A 225 -21.36 28.11 -24.76
C LYS A 225 -21.87 29.50 -24.32
N SER A 226 -23.12 29.61 -23.89
CA SER A 226 -23.77 30.89 -23.61
C SER A 226 -23.81 31.28 -22.13
N LYS A 227 -23.52 30.41 -21.14
CA LYS A 227 -23.55 30.84 -19.71
C LYS A 227 -22.50 30.31 -18.72
N GLU A 228 -21.83 29.17 -18.90
CA GLU A 228 -20.80 28.71 -17.94
C GLU A 228 -19.73 27.85 -18.65
N ASN A 229 -18.48 28.35 -18.72
CA ASN A 229 -17.30 27.56 -19.11
C ASN A 229 -16.84 26.68 -17.93
N ASP A 230 -17.72 25.81 -17.43
CA ASP A 230 -17.38 24.95 -16.31
C ASP A 230 -16.38 23.86 -16.75
N SER A 231 -15.34 23.65 -15.95
CA SER A 231 -14.45 22.50 -16.14
C SER A 231 -15.25 21.19 -15.95
N PRO A 232 -14.84 20.07 -16.60
CA PRO A 232 -15.52 18.78 -16.43
C PRO A 232 -15.67 18.33 -14.97
N LEU A 233 -14.72 18.71 -14.11
CA LEU A 233 -14.77 18.46 -12.67
C LEU A 233 -15.90 19.24 -11.99
N LEU A 234 -16.06 20.53 -12.32
CA LEU A 234 -17.15 21.35 -11.76
C LEU A 234 -18.52 20.88 -12.26
N ALA A 235 -18.63 20.52 -13.54
CA ALA A 235 -19.84 19.93 -14.09
C ALA A 235 -20.16 18.59 -13.40
N PHE A 236 -19.16 17.75 -13.14
CA PHE A 236 -19.32 16.51 -12.38
C PHE A 236 -19.84 16.77 -10.96
N GLU A 237 -19.23 17.70 -10.21
CA GLU A 237 -19.66 18.03 -8.84
C GLU A 237 -21.05 18.70 -8.78
N LYS A 238 -21.47 19.41 -9.85
CA LYS A 238 -22.82 19.97 -9.97
C LYS A 238 -23.85 18.88 -10.29
N ALA A 239 -23.53 17.98 -11.23
CA ALA A 239 -24.43 16.92 -11.68
C ALA A 239 -24.54 15.76 -10.67
N ASN A 240 -23.46 15.46 -9.97
CA ASN A 240 -23.39 14.40 -8.98
C ASN A 240 -23.43 14.97 -7.58
N LYS A 241 -24.32 14.44 -6.73
CA LYS A 241 -24.38 14.81 -5.30
C LYS A 241 -23.17 14.32 -4.49
N ILE A 242 -22.17 13.71 -5.15
CA ILE A 242 -21.01 13.06 -4.57
C ILE A 242 -19.76 13.63 -5.23
N SER A 243 -18.76 14.01 -4.43
CA SER A 243 -17.45 14.40 -4.93
C SER A 243 -16.67 13.18 -5.40
N LEU A 244 -15.61 13.42 -6.18
CA LEU A 244 -14.54 12.44 -6.36
C LEU A 244 -14.09 11.88 -5.00
N PRO A 245 -13.72 10.60 -4.91
CA PRO A 245 -13.14 10.05 -3.69
C PRO A 245 -11.94 10.91 -3.26
N ARG A 246 -11.93 11.30 -1.99
CA ARG A 246 -10.90 12.18 -1.41
C ARG A 246 -9.80 11.39 -0.71
N ALA A 247 -10.08 10.15 -0.34
CA ALA A 247 -9.09 9.22 0.19
C ALA A 247 -9.48 7.77 -0.08
N VAL A 248 -8.48 6.90 -0.09
CA VAL A 248 -8.63 5.43 -0.13
C VAL A 248 -7.92 4.85 1.08
N GLU A 249 -8.64 4.04 1.85
CA GLU A 249 -8.08 3.20 2.90
C GLU A 249 -7.79 1.82 2.31
N ILE A 250 -6.58 1.31 2.56
CA ILE A 250 -6.06 0.06 2.05
C ILE A 250 -5.70 -0.83 3.23
N THR A 251 -6.15 -2.08 3.20
CA THR A 251 -5.72 -3.13 4.14
C THR A 251 -5.21 -4.33 3.36
N ILE A 252 -4.00 -4.79 3.64
CA ILE A 252 -3.39 -5.96 2.99
C ILE A 252 -3.00 -6.98 4.06
N GLY A 253 -3.28 -8.25 3.81
CA GLY A 253 -2.86 -9.38 4.63
C GLY A 253 -2.15 -10.42 3.78
N VAL A 254 -1.03 -10.95 4.27
CA VAL A 254 -0.25 -12.00 3.62
C VAL A 254 0.00 -13.15 4.59
N PHE A 255 0.05 -14.37 4.07
CA PHE A 255 0.53 -15.51 4.82
C PHE A 255 2.07 -15.48 4.85
N PRO A 256 2.69 -15.69 6.03
CA PRO A 256 4.14 -15.82 6.10
C PRO A 256 4.58 -17.05 5.27
N PRO A 257 5.77 -17.00 4.63
CA PRO A 257 6.29 -18.18 3.94
C PRO A 257 6.51 -19.33 4.94
N PRO A 258 6.37 -20.60 4.53
CA PRO A 258 6.64 -21.74 5.41
C PRO A 258 8.09 -21.70 5.93
N LYS A 259 8.33 -22.23 7.14
CA LYS A 259 9.70 -22.30 7.66
C LYS A 259 10.53 -23.30 6.86
N PRO A 260 11.86 -23.10 6.74
CA PRO A 260 12.73 -24.06 6.08
C PRO A 260 12.62 -25.45 6.71
N GLY A 261 12.13 -26.44 5.96
CA GLY A 261 11.98 -27.82 6.41
C GLY A 261 10.60 -28.19 6.98
N GLU A 262 9.66 -27.25 7.07
CA GLU A 262 8.24 -27.53 7.30
C GLU A 262 7.51 -27.57 5.94
N GLU A 263 6.72 -28.61 5.67
CA GLU A 263 5.84 -28.66 4.49
C GLU A 263 4.75 -27.58 4.61
N GLU A 264 4.26 -27.07 3.47
CA GLU A 264 3.16 -26.10 3.39
C GLU A 264 1.86 -26.68 3.97
N GLN A 265 1.72 -26.67 5.30
CA GLN A 265 0.43 -26.86 5.95
C GLN A 265 -0.28 -25.51 5.95
N ALA A 266 -0.95 -25.22 4.82
CA ALA A 266 -1.70 -23.99 4.60
C ALA A 266 -2.79 -23.72 5.66
N ASP A 267 -3.23 -24.74 6.41
CA ASP A 267 -4.31 -24.66 7.38
C ASP A 267 -3.91 -24.09 8.77
N GLU A 268 -2.61 -23.92 9.07
CA GLU A 268 -2.15 -23.41 10.39
C GLU A 268 -1.51 -22.00 10.35
N LEU A 269 -1.33 -21.40 9.17
CA LEU A 269 -0.66 -20.11 9.08
C LEU A 269 -1.64 -18.95 9.31
N GLU A 270 -1.48 -18.24 10.42
CA GLU A 270 -2.23 -17.01 10.66
C GLU A 270 -1.74 -15.87 9.73
N PRO A 271 -2.65 -15.17 9.03
CA PRO A 271 -2.28 -14.08 8.15
C PRO A 271 -1.76 -12.88 8.94
N ILE A 272 -0.70 -12.26 8.44
CA ILE A 272 -0.14 -11.03 8.98
C ILE A 272 -0.70 -9.85 8.18
N PHE A 273 -1.35 -8.92 8.88
CA PHE A 273 -1.92 -7.72 8.28
C PHE A 273 -0.98 -6.52 8.40
N SER A 274 -0.95 -5.72 7.34
CA SER A 274 -0.43 -4.36 7.43
C SER A 274 -1.39 -3.51 8.27
N PRO A 275 -0.88 -2.51 9.00
CA PRO A 275 -1.73 -1.41 9.45
C PRO A 275 -2.49 -0.82 8.26
N PRO A 276 -3.76 -0.40 8.43
CA PRO A 276 -4.49 0.27 7.37
C PRO A 276 -3.76 1.54 6.93
N ILE A 277 -3.63 1.73 5.62
CA ILE A 277 -2.98 2.91 5.04
C ILE A 277 -4.04 3.76 4.38
N ILE A 278 -4.09 5.05 4.74
CA ILE A 278 -4.96 6.03 4.12
C ILE A 278 -4.16 6.85 3.12
N VAL A 279 -4.54 6.77 1.86
CA VAL A 279 -3.96 7.55 0.77
C VAL A 279 -4.94 8.65 0.40
N LEU A 280 -4.53 9.90 0.58
CA LEU A 280 -5.30 11.05 0.10
C LEU A 280 -5.24 11.07 -1.43
N LEU A 281 -6.40 11.26 -2.06
CA LEU A 281 -6.53 11.44 -3.48
C LEU A 281 -6.79 12.91 -3.76
N ASN A 282 -6.28 13.42 -4.89
CA ASN A 282 -6.52 14.80 -5.32
C ASN A 282 -6.08 15.85 -4.27
N SER A 283 -5.14 15.50 -3.38
CA SER A 283 -4.62 16.41 -2.36
C SER A 283 -3.77 17.49 -3.03
N GLY A 284 -4.24 18.74 -3.02
CA GLY A 284 -3.60 19.87 -3.69
C GLY A 284 -4.41 20.50 -4.82
N ILE A 285 -5.62 19.99 -5.12
CA ILE A 285 -6.53 20.64 -6.07
C ILE A 285 -7.37 21.70 -5.31
N GLU A 286 -6.78 22.87 -5.09
CA GLU A 286 -7.49 24.14 -5.07
C GLU A 286 -6.80 25.08 -6.06
N PHE A 287 -7.45 25.35 -7.21
CA PHE A 287 -7.08 26.48 -8.07
C PHE A 287 -8.33 27.16 -8.63
N ALA A 288 -8.72 28.29 -7.99
CA ALA A 288 -9.23 29.53 -8.59
C ALA A 288 -9.46 30.55 -7.45
N LYS A 289 -9.07 31.82 -7.54
CA LYS A 289 -9.24 32.75 -8.67
C LYS A 289 -7.96 33.53 -8.99
N PRO A 290 -7.62 33.78 -10.26
CA PRO A 290 -7.05 35.07 -10.61
C PRO A 290 -8.14 36.13 -10.38
N SER A 291 -7.85 37.16 -9.60
CA SER A 291 -8.67 38.36 -9.55
C SER A 291 -8.72 38.97 -10.95
N VAL A 292 -9.93 39.18 -11.46
CA VAL A 292 -10.23 39.96 -12.66
C VAL A 292 -9.52 41.32 -12.54
N GLU A 293 -8.68 41.66 -13.53
CA GLU A 293 -8.19 43.03 -13.68
C GLU A 293 -9.41 43.95 -13.73
N THR A 294 -9.44 44.93 -12.85
CA THR A 294 -10.49 45.95 -12.86
C THR A 294 -10.19 46.90 -14.01
N GLU A 295 -10.48 46.49 -15.24
CA GLU A 295 -10.59 47.42 -16.35
C GLU A 295 -12.01 47.99 -16.40
N GLU A 296 -12.01 49.32 -16.38
CA GLU A 296 -13.07 50.25 -16.78
C GLU A 296 -14.21 50.52 -15.78
N ASN A 297 -14.06 51.67 -15.11
CA ASN A 297 -15.12 52.68 -15.17
C ASN A 297 -14.61 53.90 -15.94
N ASN A 298 -14.80 53.87 -17.26
CA ASN A 298 -14.95 55.09 -18.06
C ASN A 298 -16.43 55.48 -18.00
N GLU A 299 -16.76 56.61 -17.36
CA GLU A 299 -17.51 57.73 -17.96
C GLU A 299 -18.08 58.69 -16.89
N LYS A 300 -17.77 59.98 -17.09
CA LYS A 300 -18.60 61.19 -16.83
C LYS A 300 -18.78 61.68 -15.39
N ALA A 301 -17.95 62.66 -15.02
CA ALA A 301 -18.37 64.03 -14.66
C ALA A 301 -17.22 65.02 -14.95
#